data_AF-A0A940C3G0-F1
#
_entry.id   AF-A0A940C3G0-F1
#
_cell.length_a   1.000
_cell.length_b   1.000
_cell.length_c   1.000
_cell.angle_alpha   90.00
_cell.angle_beta   90.00
_cell.angle_gamma   90.00
#
_symmetry.space_group_name_H-M   'P 1'
#
loop_
_entity.id
_entity.type
_entity.pdbx_description
1 polymer ?
#
loop_
_entity_poly.entity_id
_entity_poly.type
_entity_poly.pdbx_seq_one_letter_code
_entity_poly.pdbx_strand_id
1 'polypeptide(L)' 'MRLISPSFEILNPPKREDVLRHLELCGRVCYKSEDKMTEESASRMVRMLIERGHESPIEHFSISVRIICDRGVSHEWVR' A
#
# COMPACT_ATOMS: atom_id res chain seq x y z
N MET A 1 35.73 -12.63 -4.45
CA MET A 1 34.57 -11.82 -3.98
C MET A 1 33.40 -12.10 -4.89
N ARG A 2 32.22 -12.47 -4.37
CA ARG A 2 31.01 -12.66 -5.17
C ARG A 2 30.22 -11.35 -5.15
N LEU A 3 29.98 -10.75 -6.31
CA LEU A 3 29.09 -9.60 -6.44
C LEU A 3 27.64 -10.07 -6.45
N ILE A 4 26.79 -9.44 -5.65
CA ILE A 4 25.35 -9.69 -5.60
C ILE A 4 24.67 -8.37 -5.96
N SER A 5 23.89 -8.38 -7.04
CA SER A 5 23.11 -7.21 -7.43
C SER A 5 21.96 -6.98 -6.46
N PRO A 6 21.63 -5.71 -6.16
CA PRO A 6 20.43 -5.39 -5.40
C PRO A 6 19.18 -5.95 -6.05
N SER A 7 18.23 -6.43 -5.25
CA SER A 7 16.96 -6.96 -5.74
C SER A 7 15.87 -6.91 -4.66
N PHE A 8 14.61 -7.10 -5.05
CA PHE A 8 13.50 -7.21 -4.13
C PHE A 8 12.52 -8.28 -4.60
N GLU A 9 11.71 -8.77 -3.68
CA GLU A 9 10.63 -9.71 -3.92
C GLU A 9 9.44 -9.37 -3.01
N ILE A 10 8.25 -9.25 -3.57
CA ILE A 10 7.02 -9.11 -2.78
C ILE A 10 6.63 -10.51 -2.31
N LEU A 11 6.69 -10.76 -1.00
CA LEU A 11 6.46 -12.09 -0.42
C LEU A 11 4.97 -12.48 -0.48
N ASN A 12 4.09 -11.51 -0.34
CA ASN A 12 2.64 -11.67 -0.39
C ASN A 12 2.07 -10.75 -1.48
N PRO A 13 2.21 -11.09 -2.78
CA PRO A 13 1.80 -10.21 -3.86
C PRO A 13 0.26 -10.12 -3.91
N PRO A 14 -0.34 -8.97 -3.60
CA PRO A 14 -1.79 -8.84 -3.62
C PRO A 14 -2.27 -8.53 -5.04
N LYS A 15 -3.52 -8.89 -5.34
CA LYS A 15 -4.20 -8.34 -6.52
C LYS A 15 -4.51 -6.88 -6.27
N ARG A 16 -4.12 -6.01 -7.20
CA ARG A 16 -4.26 -4.55 -7.07
C ARG A 16 -5.70 -4.14 -6.79
N GLU A 17 -6.65 -4.76 -7.46
CA GLU A 17 -8.07 -4.46 -7.39
C GLU A 17 -8.62 -4.75 -5.98
N ASP A 18 -8.17 -5.85 -5.38
CA ASP A 18 -8.59 -6.25 -4.03
C ASP A 18 -8.06 -5.29 -2.98
N VAL A 19 -6.80 -4.84 -3.12
CA VAL A 19 -6.21 -3.80 -2.24
C VAL A 19 -7.00 -2.51 -2.32
N LEU A 20 -7.25 -2.01 -3.53
CA LEU A 20 -7.93 -0.74 -3.71
C LEU A 20 -9.37 -0.78 -3.18
N ARG A 21 -10.09 -1.89 -3.40
CA ARG A 21 -11.44 -2.08 -2.85
C ARG A 21 -11.45 -2.12 -1.33
N HIS A 22 -10.48 -2.80 -0.72
CA HIS A 22 -10.33 -2.85 0.74
C HIS A 22 -10.07 -1.45 1.32
N LEU A 23 -9.13 -0.70 0.73
CA LEU A 23 -8.84 0.68 1.15
C LEU A 23 -10.04 1.62 0.96
N GLU A 24 -10.77 1.47 -0.15
CA GLU A 24 -12.00 2.23 -0.37
C GLU A 24 -13.05 1.93 0.70
N LEU A 25 -13.27 0.66 1.05
CA LEU A 25 -14.19 0.27 2.11
C LEU A 25 -13.79 0.93 3.44
N CYS A 26 -12.52 0.83 3.83
CA CYS A 26 -11.99 1.48 5.04
C CYS A 26 -12.27 2.99 5.04
N GLY A 27 -12.00 3.67 3.92
CA GLY A 27 -12.28 5.09 3.80
C GLY A 27 -13.76 5.42 3.89
N ARG A 28 -14.62 4.63 3.23
CA ARG A 28 -16.06 4.89 3.16
C ARG A 28 -16.79 4.64 4.46
N VAL A 29 -16.34 3.68 5.28
CA VAL A 29 -16.87 3.45 6.63
C VAL A 29 -16.74 4.72 7.49
N CYS A 30 -15.63 5.46 7.37
CA CYS A 30 -15.45 6.73 8.07
C CYS A 30 -16.46 7.81 7.62
N TYR A 31 -16.81 7.81 6.34
CA TYR A 31 -17.75 8.77 5.75
C TYR A 31 -19.20 8.29 5.70
N LYS A 32 -19.49 7.05 6.15
CA LYS A 32 -20.79 6.36 6.00
C LYS A 32 -21.34 6.46 4.57
N SER A 33 -20.51 6.06 3.60
CA SER A 33 -20.79 6.20 2.16
C SER A 33 -20.49 4.93 1.35
N GLU A 34 -20.64 3.77 1.99
CA GLU A 34 -20.43 2.44 1.41
C GLU A 34 -21.34 2.19 0.21
N ASP A 35 -22.52 2.81 0.18
CA ASP A 35 -23.50 2.80 -0.91
C ASP A 35 -22.96 3.36 -2.24
N LYS A 36 -21.89 4.17 -2.18
CA LYS A 36 -21.28 4.82 -3.35
C LYS A 36 -20.10 4.03 -3.94
N MET A 37 -19.88 2.79 -3.51
CA MET A 37 -18.87 1.90 -4.11
C MET A 37 -19.30 1.43 -5.50
N THR A 38 -18.38 1.53 -6.46
CA THR A 38 -18.53 1.03 -7.83
C THR A 38 -17.22 0.38 -8.28
N GLU A 39 -17.20 -0.28 -9.45
CA GLU A 39 -15.97 -0.93 -9.93
C GLU A 39 -14.82 0.05 -10.20
N GLU A 40 -15.14 1.31 -10.45
CA GLU A 40 -14.17 2.36 -10.83
C GLU A 40 -13.94 3.41 -9.74
N SER A 41 -14.61 3.32 -8.59
CA SER A 41 -14.55 4.34 -7.55
C SER A 41 -13.32 4.22 -6.64
N ALA A 42 -12.78 3.01 -6.47
CA ALA A 42 -11.70 2.73 -5.53
C ALA A 42 -10.45 3.60 -5.76
N SER A 43 -10.01 3.71 -7.01
CA SER A 43 -8.83 4.51 -7.37
C SER A 43 -9.02 6.01 -7.10
N ARG A 44 -10.23 6.54 -7.34
CA ARG A 44 -10.61 7.92 -7.01
C ARG A 44 -10.65 8.15 -5.50
N MET A 45 -11.19 7.20 -4.74
CA MET A 45 -11.26 7.27 -3.29
C MET A 45 -9.85 7.35 -2.69
N VAL A 46 -8.96 6.41 -3.07
CA VAL A 46 -7.57 6.39 -2.55
C VAL A 46 -6.81 7.66 -2.93
N ARG A 47 -6.96 8.16 -4.16
CA ARG A 47 -6.35 9.44 -4.56
C ARG A 47 -6.83 10.60 -3.69
N MET A 48 -8.13 10.70 -3.45
CA MET A 48 -8.72 11.74 -2.62
C MET A 48 -8.24 11.66 -1.16
N LEU A 49 -8.08 10.45 -0.61
CA LEU A 49 -7.54 10.24 0.73
C LEU A 49 -6.12 10.79 0.86
N ILE A 50 -5.25 10.51 -0.13
CA ILE A 50 -3.87 11.02 -0.18
C ILE A 50 -3.87 12.55 -0.32
N GLU A 51 -4.65 13.11 -1.24
CA GLU A 51 -4.70 14.56 -1.50
C GLU A 51 -5.17 15.36 -0.28
N ARG A 52 -5.99 14.75 0.59
CA ARG A 52 -6.50 15.38 1.82
C ARG A 52 -5.65 15.07 3.06
N GLY A 53 -4.60 14.26 2.95
CA GLY A 53 -3.82 13.78 4.10
C GLY A 53 -4.64 12.87 5.04
N HIS A 54 -5.72 12.28 4.55
CA HIS A 54 -6.55 11.33 5.30
C HIS A 54 -5.96 9.92 5.14
N GLU A 55 -4.78 9.69 5.71
CA GLU A 55 -3.98 8.49 5.45
C GLU A 55 -4.35 7.29 6.33
N SER A 56 -5.03 7.51 7.46
CA SER A 56 -5.42 6.41 8.38
C SER A 56 -6.16 5.24 7.69
N PRO A 57 -7.11 5.45 6.75
CA PRO A 57 -7.70 4.35 6.00
C PRO A 57 -6.72 3.54 5.14
N ILE A 58 -5.61 4.15 4.68
CA ILE A 58 -4.57 3.53 3.85
C ILE A 58 -3.74 2.54 4.68
N GLU A 59 -3.57 2.80 5.98
CA GLU A 59 -2.83 1.96 6.92
C GLU A 59 -3.49 0.60 7.19
N HIS A 60 -4.75 0.41 6.78
CA HIS A 60 -5.47 -0.87 6.92
C HIS A 60 -5.00 -1.97 5.95
N PHE A 61 -3.99 -1.70 5.12
CA PHE A 61 -3.38 -2.69 4.25
C PHE A 61 -1.86 -2.70 4.40
N SER A 62 -1.26 -3.90 4.41
CA SER A 62 0.19 -4.08 4.52
C SER A 62 0.69 -5.14 3.55
N ILE A 63 1.95 -4.99 3.13
CA ILE A 63 2.68 -5.97 2.32
C ILE A 63 4.04 -6.24 2.94
N SER A 64 4.55 -7.44 2.72
CA SER A 64 5.90 -7.82 3.10
C SER A 64 6.78 -7.92 1.86
N VAL A 65 7.92 -7.25 1.89
CA VAL A 65 8.89 -7.24 0.80
C VAL A 65 10.22 -7.73 1.34
N ARG A 66 10.83 -8.72 0.68
CA ARG A 66 12.21 -9.12 0.94
C ARG A 66 13.12 -8.29 0.05
N ILE A 67 14.10 -7.62 0.65
CA ILE A 67 15.02 -6.74 -0.06
C ILE A 67 16.44 -7.25 0.14
N ILE A 68 17.19 -7.30 -0.95
CA ILE A 68 18.63 -7.59 -0.97
C ILE A 68 19.34 -6.28 -1.28
N CYS A 69 20.02 -5.72 -0.29
CA CYS A 69 20.79 -4.48 -0.38
C CYS A 69 22.08 -4.59 0.46
N ASP A 70 22.96 -3.59 0.35
CA ASP A 70 24.13 -3.51 1.21
C ASP A 70 23.76 -3.10 2.64
N ARG A 71 24.70 -3.30 3.56
CA ARG A 71 24.49 -3.04 4.99
C ARG A 71 24.27 -1.55 5.28
N GLY A 72 24.92 -0.65 4.54
CA GLY A 72 24.75 0.79 4.72
C GLY A 72 23.31 1.19 4.49
N VAL A 73 22.73 0.77 3.36
CA VAL A 73 21.32 0.99 3.03
C VAL A 73 20.40 0.38 4.08
N SER A 74 20.68 -0.85 4.56
CA SER A 74 19.84 -1.47 5.59
C SER A 74 19.77 -0.66 6.90
N HIS A 75 20.85 0.04 7.27
CA HIS A 75 20.89 0.89 8.47
C HIS A 75 20.22 2.25 8.28
N GLU A 76 19.98 2.69 7.04
CA GLU A 76 19.16 3.85 6.71
C GLU A 76 17.66 3.50 6.76
N TRP A 77 17.30 2.28 6.33
CA TRP A 77 15.91 1.81 6.28
C TRP A 77 15.26 1.59 7.64
N VAL A 78 16.02 1.24 8.68
CA VAL A 78 15.51 0.94 10.03
C VAL A 78 15.55 2.16 10.97
N ARG A 79 15.63 3.37 10.41
CA ARG A 79 15.59 4.64 11.15
C ARG A 79 14.15 5.08 11.42
#